data_AF-A0A1G7MYC6-F1
#
_entry.id   AF-A0A1G7MYC6-F1
#
_cell.length_a   1.000
_cell.length_b   1.000
_cell.length_c   1.000
_cell.angle_alpha   90.00
_cell.angle_beta   90.00
_cell.angle_gamma   90.00
#
_symmetry.space_group_name_H-M   'P 1'
#
loop_
_entity.id
_entity.type
_entity.pdbx_description
1 polymer ?
#
loop_
_entity_poly.entity_id
_entity_poly.type
_entity_poly.pdbx_seq_one_letter_code
_entity_poly.pdbx_strand_id
1 'polypeptide(L)'
;MNVEYRVLGPLEVLRDATPIPLPAGRGRVLLATLLLRPNRFVSVDELVDRLWDGEPPTLDRAHKTLQMVVRRVRMALGEANCVRTATGGYLAEVDPGRLDLTRFRRLAAEGELAAALAQWRGAPVSDVGSRHLHREDVPPLVEERLVVHGKRIEADLARGRGAELVDELRELTREHPLREGFWAQFVHALHQAGRPREALAAYEEIRTHLADDLGVEPGPSLRDLHDRLLTPVSLPGAPRLLPAPPERLTGRAAELARLTAAATPGTSVVIIAIDGAAGVGKTALALTWAHLVADRFPDGHLHADLRGSGPPGETADPADVLAGFLGALGISRGRIPGDLADRAALYRGVVADRRVLVVLDDARDVEQVRPLLPTGRGCLAVVTSRRRFTGLVVREGAVPVTLGPSGTGEGER
;
A
#
# COMPACT_ATOMS: atom_id res chain seq x y z
N MET A 1 -9.43 46.62 -14.32
CA MET A 1 -8.62 45.98 -15.37
C MET A 1 -7.92 44.78 -14.77
N ASN A 2 -8.28 43.59 -15.21
CA ASN A 2 -7.68 42.34 -14.73
C ASN A 2 -6.61 41.89 -15.73
N VAL A 3 -5.36 41.82 -15.28
CA VAL A 3 -4.24 41.35 -16.10
C VAL A 3 -3.73 40.05 -15.50
N GLU A 4 -3.62 39.01 -16.33
CA GLU A 4 -3.08 37.72 -15.94
C GLU A 4 -1.88 37.36 -16.81
N TYR A 5 -0.81 36.91 -16.16
CA TYR A 5 0.38 36.37 -16.79
C TYR A 5 0.40 34.87 -16.58
N ARG A 6 0.67 34.11 -17.65
CA ARG A 6 0.66 32.65 -17.58
C ARG A 6 1.91 32.04 -18.20
N VAL A 7 2.68 31.33 -17.39
CA VAL A 7 3.96 30.70 -17.77
C VAL A 7 3.98 29.18 -17.54
N LEU A 8 3.00 28.63 -16.81
CA LEU A 8 2.86 27.19 -16.56
C LEU A 8 2.17 26.47 -17.74
N GLY A 9 2.70 26.67 -18.93
CA GLY A 9 2.14 26.30 -20.23
C GLY A 9 2.67 27.25 -21.30
N PRO A 10 2.05 27.31 -22.49
CA PRO A 10 2.36 28.36 -23.47
C PRO A 10 2.30 29.76 -22.85
N LEU A 11 3.26 30.61 -23.20
CA LEU A 11 3.38 31.96 -22.66
C LEU A 11 2.20 32.83 -23.12
N GLU A 12 1.36 33.21 -22.17
CA GLU A 12 0.19 34.05 -22.42
C GLU A 12 0.16 35.25 -21.47
N VAL A 13 -0.26 36.39 -21.99
CA VAL A 13 -0.69 37.53 -21.19
C VAL A 13 -2.12 37.85 -21.57
N LEU A 14 -3.02 37.83 -20.60
CA LEU A 14 -4.43 38.15 -20.79
C LEU A 14 -4.73 39.50 -20.18
N ARG A 15 -5.54 40.30 -20.88
CA ARG A 15 -6.19 41.49 -20.33
C ARG A 15 -7.68 41.29 -20.45
N ASP A 16 -8.37 41.30 -19.30
CA ASP A 16 -9.80 41.07 -19.19
C ASP A 16 -10.22 39.80 -19.97
N ALA A 17 -9.48 38.70 -19.71
CA ALA A 17 -9.59 37.38 -20.34
C ALA A 17 -9.24 37.30 -21.85
N THR A 18 -8.84 38.40 -22.49
CA THR A 18 -8.45 38.43 -23.90
C THR A 18 -6.93 38.34 -24.06
N PRO A 19 -6.38 37.42 -24.88
CA PRO A 19 -4.94 37.32 -25.11
C PRO A 19 -4.36 38.56 -25.79
N ILE A 20 -3.24 39.05 -25.25
CA ILE A 20 -2.42 40.10 -25.87
C ILE A 20 -1.43 39.46 -26.84
N PRO A 21 -1.36 39.89 -28.12
CA PRO A 21 -0.37 39.41 -29.07
C PRO A 21 1.05 39.77 -28.63
N LEU A 22 1.85 38.77 -28.25
CA LEU A 22 3.23 38.95 -27.86
C LEU A 22 4.17 38.91 -29.07
N PRO A 23 5.22 39.77 -29.14
CA PRO A 23 6.21 39.70 -30.20
C PRO A 23 6.91 38.33 -30.23
N ALA A 24 6.90 37.66 -31.37
CA ALA A 24 7.51 36.34 -31.54
C ALA A 24 9.03 36.34 -31.32
N GLY A 25 9.60 35.14 -31.12
CA GLY A 25 11.04 34.94 -30.93
C GLY A 25 11.54 35.60 -29.63
N ARG A 26 12.57 36.45 -29.74
CA ARG A 26 13.28 37.06 -28.60
C ARG A 26 12.38 37.85 -27.64
N GLY A 27 11.25 38.39 -28.10
CA GLY A 27 10.29 39.09 -27.23
C GLY A 27 9.64 38.16 -26.19
N ARG A 28 9.24 36.97 -26.63
CA ARG A 28 8.73 35.92 -25.73
C ARG A 28 9.81 35.39 -24.80
N VAL A 29 11.04 35.20 -25.30
CA VAL A 29 12.18 34.77 -24.47
C VAL A 29 12.42 35.76 -23.33
N LEU A 30 12.53 37.06 -23.65
CA LEU A 30 12.72 38.12 -22.65
C LEU A 30 11.62 38.08 -21.58
N LEU A 31 10.35 38.04 -22.02
CA LEU A 31 9.22 38.09 -21.08
C LEU A 31 9.16 36.82 -20.22
N ALA A 32 9.38 35.64 -20.81
CA ALA A 32 9.45 34.38 -20.08
C ALA A 32 10.55 34.41 -19.01
N THR A 33 11.76 34.82 -19.36
CA THR A 33 12.88 34.92 -18.39
C THR A 33 12.51 35.77 -17.18
N LEU A 34 11.90 36.94 -17.41
CA LEU A 34 11.53 37.85 -16.33
C LEU A 34 10.35 37.31 -15.50
N LEU A 35 9.36 36.65 -16.13
CA LEU A 35 8.18 36.13 -15.45
C LEU A 35 8.44 34.81 -14.69
N LEU A 36 9.43 34.02 -15.10
CA LEU A 36 9.88 32.86 -14.31
C LEU A 36 10.56 33.28 -12.99
N ARG A 37 11.04 34.53 -12.93
CA ARG A 37 11.65 35.16 -11.75
C ARG A 37 10.95 36.48 -11.41
N PRO A 38 9.65 36.42 -11.09
CA PRO A 38 8.86 37.62 -10.89
C PRO A 38 9.42 38.42 -9.72
N ASN A 39 9.42 39.75 -9.85
CA ASN A 39 9.91 40.70 -8.87
C ASN A 39 11.39 40.53 -8.48
N ARG A 40 12.19 39.86 -9.32
CA ARG A 40 13.65 39.73 -9.16
C ARG A 40 14.40 40.40 -10.30
N PHE A 41 15.55 40.97 -9.97
CA PHE A 41 16.46 41.58 -10.92
C PHE A 41 17.13 40.51 -11.80
N VAL A 42 17.21 40.78 -13.12
CA VAL A 42 17.95 39.99 -14.10
C VAL A 42 18.90 40.93 -14.85
N SER A 43 20.19 40.59 -14.90
CA SER A 43 21.20 41.45 -15.52
C SER A 43 21.08 41.47 -17.05
N VAL A 44 21.64 42.51 -17.68
CA VAL A 44 21.72 42.58 -19.14
C VAL A 44 22.49 41.39 -19.71
N ASP A 45 23.62 41.00 -19.12
CA ASP A 45 24.45 39.90 -19.60
C ASP A 45 23.68 38.58 -19.60
N GLU A 46 22.89 38.33 -18.55
CA GLU A 46 22.09 37.11 -18.42
C GLU A 46 20.91 37.08 -19.40
N LEU A 47 20.29 38.23 -19.66
CA LEU A 47 19.27 38.36 -20.70
C LEU A 47 19.87 38.17 -22.09
N VAL A 48 21.07 38.69 -22.33
CA VAL A 48 21.79 38.47 -23.58
C VAL A 48 22.11 36.99 -23.77
N ASP A 49 22.61 36.29 -22.75
CA ASP A 49 22.89 34.86 -22.88
C ASP A 49 21.63 34.07 -23.28
N ARG A 50 20.49 34.31 -22.61
CA ARG A 50 19.22 33.63 -22.93
C ARG A 50 18.63 34.00 -24.29
N LEU A 51 18.77 35.25 -24.75
CA LEU A 51 18.20 35.70 -26.02
C LEU A 51 18.96 35.16 -27.25
N TRP A 52 20.22 34.75 -27.06
CA TRP A 52 21.08 34.24 -28.12
C TRP A 52 21.38 32.73 -27.99
N ASP A 53 21.13 32.11 -26.83
CA ASP A 53 21.43 30.70 -26.54
C ASP A 53 22.90 30.35 -26.90
N GLY A 54 23.84 31.24 -26.55
CA GLY A 54 25.24 31.17 -26.95
C GLY A 54 25.83 32.56 -27.24
N GLU A 55 26.90 32.60 -28.03
CA GLU A 55 27.70 33.82 -28.18
C GLU A 55 27.04 34.84 -29.15
N PRO A 56 26.75 36.08 -28.70
CA PRO A 56 26.22 37.11 -29.57
C PRO A 56 27.29 37.62 -30.54
N PRO A 57 26.90 38.28 -31.66
CA PRO A 57 27.87 38.77 -32.65
C PRO A 57 28.90 39.76 -32.07
N THR A 58 28.43 40.69 -31.23
CA THR A 58 29.22 41.59 -30.38
C THR A 58 28.36 42.05 -29.20
N LEU A 59 28.97 42.39 -28.05
CA LEU A 59 28.26 42.85 -26.85
C LEU A 59 27.44 44.14 -27.09
N ASP A 60 27.99 45.13 -27.79
CA ASP A 60 27.27 46.38 -28.11
C ASP A 60 26.01 46.11 -28.96
N ARG A 61 26.10 45.23 -29.95
CA ARG A 61 24.95 44.84 -30.78
C ARG A 61 23.92 44.05 -29.99
N ALA A 62 24.36 43.25 -29.02
CA ALA A 62 23.49 42.54 -28.11
C ALA A 62 22.70 43.50 -27.22
N HIS A 63 23.36 44.47 -26.59
CA HIS A 63 22.72 45.48 -25.75
C HIS A 63 21.68 46.30 -26.52
N LYS A 64 22.03 46.78 -27.72
CA LYS A 64 21.08 47.52 -28.59
C LYS A 64 19.87 46.66 -28.98
N THR A 65 20.11 45.39 -29.31
CA THR A 65 19.03 44.47 -29.65
C THR A 65 18.12 44.19 -28.45
N LEU A 66 18.69 43.99 -27.26
CA LEU A 66 17.93 43.82 -26.03
C LEU A 66 17.03 45.03 -25.75
N GLN A 67 17.55 46.26 -25.84
CA GLN A 67 16.76 47.48 -25.66
C GLN A 67 15.60 47.56 -26.67
N MET A 68 15.84 47.20 -27.93
CA MET A 68 14.77 47.13 -28.95
C MET A 68 13.70 46.08 -28.61
N VAL A 69 14.11 44.89 -28.15
CA VAL A 69 13.19 43.81 -27.75
C VAL A 69 12.36 44.26 -26.54
N VAL A 70 12.99 44.85 -25.51
CA VAL A 70 12.29 45.43 -24.35
C VAL A 70 11.26 46.45 -24.80
N ARG A 71 11.63 47.39 -25.68
CA ARG A 71 10.70 48.40 -26.19
C ARG A 71 9.49 47.77 -26.87
N ARG A 72 9.70 46.77 -27.74
CA ARG A 72 8.61 46.06 -28.43
C ARG A 72 7.70 45.32 -27.47
N VAL A 73 8.25 44.64 -26.47
CA VAL A 73 7.46 43.94 -25.43
C VAL A 73 6.63 44.95 -24.63
N ARG A 74 7.23 46.06 -24.18
CA ARG A 74 6.49 47.12 -23.46
C ARG A 74 5.34 47.70 -24.29
N MET A 75 5.59 47.97 -25.57
CA MET A 75 4.56 48.49 -26.48
C MET A 75 3.44 47.48 -26.70
N ALA A 76 3.77 46.20 -26.89
CA ALA A 76 2.77 45.14 -27.08
C ALA A 76 1.91 44.93 -25.83
N LEU A 77 2.51 44.99 -24.63
CA LEU A 77 1.79 44.84 -23.37
C LEU A 77 0.90 46.05 -23.04
N GLY A 78 1.24 47.26 -23.51
CA GLY A 78 0.47 48.46 -23.23
C GLY A 78 0.29 48.70 -21.73
N GLU A 79 -0.95 48.80 -21.27
CA GLU A 79 -1.29 48.95 -19.83
C GLU A 79 -0.94 47.71 -18.99
N ALA A 80 -0.77 46.55 -19.61
CA ALA A 80 -0.31 45.32 -18.95
C ALA A 80 1.23 45.24 -18.84
N ASN A 81 1.95 46.34 -19.09
CA ASN A 81 3.41 46.36 -19.05
C ASN A 81 3.96 46.19 -17.61
N CYS A 82 4.49 45.01 -17.33
CA CYS A 82 5.18 44.67 -16.08
C CYS A 82 6.70 44.89 -16.12
N VAL A 83 7.32 45.19 -17.27
CA VAL A 83 8.78 45.23 -17.41
C VAL A 83 9.35 46.56 -16.92
N ARG A 84 10.13 46.54 -15.85
CA ARG A 84 10.82 47.71 -15.27
C ARG A 84 12.31 47.68 -15.58
N THR A 85 12.87 48.87 -15.79
CA THR A 85 14.32 49.04 -15.98
C THR A 85 14.94 49.30 -14.62
N ALA A 86 16.00 48.58 -14.30
CA ALA A 86 16.86 48.81 -13.16
C ALA A 86 18.29 49.06 -13.64
N THR A 87 19.15 49.63 -12.79
CA THR A 87 20.55 49.85 -13.15
C THR A 87 21.21 48.53 -13.52
N GLY A 88 21.67 48.39 -14.78
CA GLY A 88 22.33 47.19 -15.27
C GLY A 88 21.42 46.01 -15.64
N GLY A 89 20.09 46.18 -15.67
CA GLY A 89 19.18 45.06 -15.95
C GLY A 89 17.69 45.41 -15.98
N TYR A 90 16.88 44.37 -15.86
CA TYR A 90 15.42 44.46 -15.92
C TYR A 90 14.78 43.52 -14.89
N LEU A 91 13.54 43.81 -14.54
CA LEU A 91 12.68 42.92 -13.75
C LEU A 91 11.24 42.99 -14.26
N ALA A 92 10.48 41.93 -14.03
CA ALA A 92 9.03 41.97 -14.17
C ALA A 92 8.39 42.24 -12.80
N GLU A 93 7.76 43.40 -12.67
CA GLU A 93 7.00 43.78 -11.49
C GLU A 93 5.56 43.28 -11.64
N VAL A 94 5.20 42.23 -10.90
CA VAL A 94 3.92 41.53 -11.02
C VAL A 94 3.36 41.22 -9.64
N ASP A 95 2.09 41.57 -9.45
CA ASP A 95 1.33 41.18 -8.26
C ASP A 95 1.24 39.65 -8.14
N PRO A 96 1.49 39.04 -6.96
CA PRO A 96 1.48 37.58 -6.80
C PRO A 96 0.16 36.90 -7.20
N GLY A 97 -0.97 37.61 -7.17
CA GLY A 97 -2.27 37.10 -7.61
C GLY A 97 -2.44 37.08 -9.12
N ARG A 98 -1.60 37.77 -9.89
CA ARG A 98 -1.73 37.94 -11.34
C ARG A 98 -0.90 36.97 -12.18
N LEU A 99 0.06 36.27 -11.59
CA LEU A 99 0.89 35.28 -12.29
C LEU A 99 0.54 33.86 -11.82
N ASP A 100 0.31 32.95 -12.77
CA ASP A 100 -0.03 31.54 -12.47
C ASP A 100 1.05 30.83 -11.64
N LEU A 101 2.33 31.08 -11.89
CA LEU A 101 3.46 30.55 -11.12
C LEU A 101 3.42 30.96 -9.64
N THR A 102 3.14 32.23 -9.34
CA THR A 102 3.05 32.71 -7.95
C THR A 102 1.78 32.20 -7.27
N ARG A 103 0.67 32.10 -8.01
CA ARG A 103 -0.56 31.47 -7.50
C ARG A 103 -0.34 29.98 -7.18
N PHE A 104 0.32 29.24 -8.07
CA PHE A 104 0.69 27.84 -7.84
C PHE A 104 1.48 27.67 -6.54
N ARG A 105 2.56 28.43 -6.37
CA ARG A 105 3.41 28.36 -5.17
C ARG A 105 2.64 28.73 -3.90
N ARG A 106 1.77 29.75 -3.96
CA ARG A 106 0.92 30.16 -2.82
C ARG A 106 -0.06 29.06 -2.44
N LEU A 107 -0.83 28.54 -3.40
CA LEU A 107 -1.79 27.46 -3.17
C LEU A 107 -1.12 26.19 -2.64
N ALA A 108 0.06 25.85 -3.17
CA ALA A 108 0.85 24.73 -2.69
C ALA A 108 1.30 24.90 -1.23
N ALA A 109 1.68 26.12 -0.82
CA ALA A 109 2.04 26.43 0.55
C ALA A 109 0.83 26.41 1.50
N GLU A 110 -0.35 26.76 1.01
CA GLU A 110 -1.63 26.72 1.75
C GLU A 110 -2.21 25.30 1.87
N GLY A 111 -1.65 24.31 1.17
CA GLY A 111 -2.15 22.93 1.14
C GLY A 111 -3.32 22.70 0.17
N GLU A 112 -3.67 23.70 -0.64
CA GLU A 112 -4.68 23.65 -1.70
C GLU A 112 -4.10 22.99 -2.97
N LEU A 113 -3.59 21.76 -2.82
CA LEU A 113 -2.71 21.10 -3.80
C LEU A 113 -3.39 20.85 -5.16
N ALA A 114 -4.68 20.48 -5.16
CA ALA A 114 -5.43 20.29 -6.40
C ALA A 114 -5.61 21.60 -7.18
N ALA A 115 -5.95 22.69 -6.48
CA ALA A 115 -6.08 24.01 -7.08
C ALA A 115 -4.72 24.55 -7.59
N ALA A 116 -3.63 24.22 -6.89
CA ALA A 116 -2.28 24.53 -7.33
C ALA A 116 -1.96 23.82 -8.66
N LEU A 117 -2.17 22.51 -8.74
CA LEU A 117 -1.93 21.73 -9.96
C LEU A 117 -2.80 22.19 -11.14
N ALA A 118 -4.03 22.66 -10.88
CA ALA A 118 -4.91 23.22 -11.90
C ALA A 118 -4.39 24.52 -12.56
N GLN A 119 -3.36 25.17 -12.00
CA GLN A 119 -2.70 26.31 -12.67
C GLN A 119 -1.86 25.87 -13.89
N TRP A 120 -1.50 24.59 -13.98
CA TRP A 120 -0.68 24.06 -15.06
C TRP A 120 -1.53 23.73 -16.29
N ARG A 121 -1.16 24.31 -17.43
CA ARG A 121 -1.81 24.15 -18.75
C ARG A 121 -0.99 23.29 -19.72
N GLY A 122 0.18 22.80 -19.29
CA GLY A 122 1.09 22.01 -20.11
C GLY A 122 2.54 22.18 -19.67
N ALA A 123 3.48 21.90 -20.58
CA ALA A 123 4.90 22.17 -20.36
C ALA A 123 5.15 23.69 -20.25
N PRO A 124 5.90 24.16 -19.22
CA PRO A 124 6.18 25.57 -19.03
C PRO A 124 6.82 26.21 -20.26
N VAL A 125 6.29 27.37 -20.65
CA VAL A 125 6.75 28.19 -21.78
C VAL A 125 7.08 27.38 -23.05
N SER A 126 6.26 26.37 -23.37
CA SER A 126 6.51 25.42 -24.46
C SER A 126 6.61 26.06 -25.85
N ASP A 127 6.10 27.27 -26.02
CA ASP A 127 6.11 28.07 -27.24
C ASP A 127 7.25 29.11 -27.28
N VAL A 128 8.20 29.03 -26.35
CA VAL A 128 9.38 29.90 -26.25
C VAL A 128 10.62 29.14 -26.73
N GLY A 129 11.19 29.58 -27.85
CA GLY A 129 12.39 28.96 -28.42
C GLY A 129 13.70 29.45 -27.80
N SER A 130 13.92 29.20 -26.51
CA SER A 130 15.24 29.39 -25.85
C SER A 130 15.70 28.10 -25.19
N ARG A 131 16.80 27.52 -25.71
CA ARG A 131 17.39 26.28 -25.18
C ARG A 131 17.94 26.45 -23.78
N HIS A 132 18.56 27.59 -23.49
CA HIS A 132 19.09 27.87 -22.17
C HIS A 132 17.96 27.88 -21.13
N LEU A 133 16.85 28.57 -21.42
CA LEU A 133 15.70 28.65 -20.53
C LEU A 133 15.09 27.26 -20.27
N HIS A 134 14.91 26.44 -21.31
CA HIS A 134 14.40 25.06 -21.17
C HIS A 134 15.36 24.13 -20.42
N ARG A 135 16.66 24.42 -20.42
CA ARG A 135 17.67 23.62 -19.71
C ARG A 135 17.81 24.01 -18.24
N GLU A 136 17.75 25.30 -17.93
CA GLU A 136 18.09 25.81 -16.59
C GLU A 136 16.85 26.21 -15.77
N ASP A 137 15.86 26.85 -16.39
CA ASP A 137 14.72 27.43 -15.68
C ASP A 137 13.48 26.51 -15.61
N VAL A 138 13.26 25.67 -16.64
CA VAL A 138 12.09 24.77 -16.68
C VAL A 138 12.20 23.56 -15.75
N PRO A 139 13.34 22.83 -15.67
CA PRO A 139 13.41 21.61 -14.86
C PRO A 139 13.09 21.83 -13.37
N PRO A 140 13.57 22.90 -12.69
CA PRO A 140 13.17 23.17 -11.30
C PRO A 140 11.66 23.34 -11.13
N LEU A 141 10.96 23.94 -12.11
CA LEU A 141 9.51 24.12 -12.05
C LEU A 141 8.77 22.80 -12.21
N VAL A 142 9.25 21.94 -13.12
CA VAL A 142 8.71 20.59 -13.29
C VAL A 142 8.90 19.80 -12.00
N GLU A 143 10.06 19.91 -11.35
CA GLU A 143 10.29 19.28 -10.05
C GLU A 143 9.36 19.83 -8.95
N GLU A 144 9.14 21.15 -8.89
CA GLU A 144 8.16 21.76 -7.99
C GLU A 144 6.75 21.17 -8.23
N ARG A 145 6.32 21.02 -9.48
CA ARG A 145 5.04 20.38 -9.84
C ARG A 145 4.96 18.96 -9.30
N LEU A 146 5.99 18.16 -9.51
CA LEU A 146 5.98 16.74 -9.15
C LEU A 146 6.00 16.56 -7.62
N VAL A 147 6.65 17.45 -6.87
CA VAL A 147 6.55 17.49 -5.40
C VAL A 147 5.12 17.79 -4.95
N VAL A 148 4.47 18.79 -5.54
CA VAL A 148 3.07 19.12 -5.21
C VAL A 148 2.13 17.97 -5.59
N HIS A 149 2.39 17.33 -6.73
CA HIS A 149 1.63 16.16 -7.19
C HIS A 149 1.75 15.01 -6.19
N GLY A 150 2.98 14.68 -5.76
CA GLY A 150 3.22 13.66 -4.74
C GLY A 150 2.52 13.97 -3.42
N LYS A 151 2.55 15.23 -2.95
CA LYS A 151 1.81 15.63 -1.73
C LYS A 151 0.30 15.48 -1.87
N ARG A 152 -0.27 15.78 -3.04
CA ARG A 152 -1.72 15.65 -3.28
C ARG A 152 -2.12 14.19 -3.16
N ILE A 153 -1.38 13.31 -3.84
CA ILE A 153 -1.57 11.86 -3.80
C ILE A 153 -1.45 11.33 -2.37
N GLU A 154 -0.43 11.74 -1.64
CA GLU A 154 -0.23 11.31 -0.25
C GLU A 154 -1.42 11.71 0.63
N ALA A 155 -1.92 12.93 0.47
CA ALA A 155 -3.11 13.40 1.19
C ALA A 155 -4.38 12.60 0.81
N ASP A 156 -4.50 12.15 -0.45
CA ASP A 156 -5.62 11.35 -0.91
C ASP A 156 -5.53 9.89 -0.42
N LEU A 157 -4.33 9.31 -0.41
CA LEU A 157 -4.04 8.00 0.17
C LEU A 157 -4.31 7.97 1.67
N ALA A 158 -3.94 9.02 2.42
CA ALA A 158 -4.23 9.14 3.84
C ALA A 158 -5.75 9.15 4.14
N ARG A 159 -6.59 9.54 3.17
CA ARG A 159 -8.06 9.51 3.26
C ARG A 159 -8.67 8.19 2.77
N GLY A 160 -7.85 7.20 2.40
CA GLY A 160 -8.31 5.90 1.91
C GLY A 160 -8.81 5.92 0.46
N ARG A 161 -8.49 6.95 -0.32
CA ARG A 161 -8.92 7.08 -1.74
C ARG A 161 -7.97 6.42 -2.74
N GLY A 162 -7.17 5.44 -2.30
CA GLY A 162 -6.17 4.80 -3.15
C GLY A 162 -6.72 4.16 -4.43
N ALA A 163 -7.93 3.59 -4.39
CA ALA A 163 -8.53 2.96 -5.56
C ALA A 163 -8.77 3.92 -6.73
N GLU A 164 -9.09 5.18 -6.46
CA GLU A 164 -9.32 6.23 -7.48
C GLU A 164 -8.00 6.69 -8.14
N LEU A 165 -6.87 6.51 -7.46
CA LEU A 165 -5.57 7.02 -7.87
C LEU A 165 -4.76 6.03 -8.73
N VAL A 166 -5.21 4.78 -8.85
CA VAL A 166 -4.43 3.69 -9.49
C VAL A 166 -4.03 4.03 -10.93
N ASP A 167 -4.97 4.55 -11.73
CA ASP A 167 -4.69 4.84 -13.14
C ASP A 167 -3.79 6.07 -13.32
N GLU A 168 -3.98 7.10 -12.49
CA GLU A 168 -3.11 8.28 -12.46
C GLU A 168 -1.68 7.92 -12.03
N LEU A 169 -1.55 7.12 -10.97
CA LEU A 169 -0.24 6.66 -10.48
C LEU A 169 0.47 5.76 -11.50
N ARG A 170 -0.28 4.92 -12.24
CA ARG A 170 0.29 4.11 -13.33
C ARG A 170 0.85 4.99 -14.46
N GLU A 171 0.22 6.12 -14.76
CA GLU A 171 0.78 7.08 -15.73
C GLU A 171 2.06 7.71 -15.20
N LEU A 172 2.04 8.20 -13.97
CA LEU A 172 3.20 8.87 -13.35
C LEU A 172 4.41 7.96 -13.20
N THR A 173 4.22 6.68 -12.85
CA THR A 173 5.34 5.73 -12.76
C THR A 173 5.93 5.41 -14.12
N ARG A 174 5.15 5.51 -15.21
CA ARG A 174 5.65 5.36 -16.57
C ARG A 174 6.39 6.61 -17.06
N GLU A 175 5.87 7.79 -16.75
CA GLU A 175 6.51 9.07 -17.09
C GLU A 175 7.78 9.31 -16.25
N HIS A 176 7.83 8.80 -15.02
CA HIS A 176 8.91 8.99 -14.06
C HIS A 176 9.37 7.67 -13.42
N PRO A 177 9.93 6.73 -14.21
CA PRO A 177 10.25 5.38 -13.73
C PRO A 177 11.27 5.36 -12.59
N LEU A 178 12.19 6.32 -12.52
CA LEU A 178 13.21 6.38 -11.47
C LEU A 178 12.77 7.13 -10.20
N ARG A 179 11.51 7.60 -10.14
CA ARG A 179 11.01 8.38 -8.99
C ARG A 179 10.30 7.48 -8.00
N GLU A 180 11.08 6.89 -7.09
CA GLU A 180 10.63 5.93 -6.07
C GLU A 180 9.37 6.38 -5.30
N GLY A 181 9.22 7.68 -5.03
CA GLY A 181 8.06 8.23 -4.33
C GLY A 181 6.72 7.90 -5.00
N PHE A 182 6.63 7.99 -6.32
CA PHE A 182 5.40 7.64 -7.04
C PHE A 182 5.15 6.13 -7.05
N TRP A 183 6.21 5.31 -7.12
CA TRP A 183 6.09 3.87 -6.99
C TRP A 183 5.59 3.45 -5.61
N ALA A 184 6.11 4.05 -4.54
CA ALA A 184 5.63 3.79 -3.18
C ALA A 184 4.14 4.15 -3.05
N GLN A 185 3.72 5.27 -3.62
CA GLN A 185 2.32 5.68 -3.64
C GLN A 185 1.46 4.73 -4.49
N PHE A 186 1.97 4.25 -5.63
CA PHE A 186 1.27 3.30 -6.51
C PHE A 186 1.05 1.95 -5.84
N VAL A 187 2.09 1.42 -5.21
CA VAL A 187 2.02 0.17 -4.44
C VAL A 187 1.04 0.31 -3.27
N HIS A 188 1.03 1.45 -2.57
CA HIS A 188 0.06 1.72 -1.50
C HIS A 188 -1.38 1.85 -2.03
N ALA A 189 -1.58 2.53 -3.16
CA ALA A 189 -2.88 2.66 -3.83
C ALA A 189 -3.46 1.28 -4.20
N LEU A 190 -2.64 0.41 -4.81
CA LEU A 190 -3.01 -0.96 -5.17
C LEU A 190 -3.35 -1.80 -3.93
N HIS A 191 -2.63 -1.59 -2.83
CA HIS A 191 -2.93 -2.25 -1.56
C HIS A 191 -4.30 -1.82 -1.00
N GLN A 192 -4.58 -0.51 -0.93
CA GLN A 192 -5.89 0.01 -0.49
C GLN A 192 -7.04 -0.45 -1.40
N ALA A 193 -6.78 -0.62 -2.69
CA ALA A 193 -7.73 -1.15 -3.67
C ALA A 193 -7.96 -2.68 -3.55
N GLY A 194 -7.31 -3.37 -2.62
CA GLY A 194 -7.45 -4.81 -2.43
C GLY A 194 -6.80 -5.66 -3.54
N ARG A 195 -5.79 -5.11 -4.23
CA ARG A 195 -5.06 -5.73 -5.36
C ARG A 195 -3.62 -6.12 -4.98
N PRO A 196 -3.40 -7.00 -3.99
CA PRO A 196 -2.06 -7.27 -3.43
C PRO A 196 -1.09 -7.91 -4.43
N ARG A 197 -1.57 -8.72 -5.39
CA ARG A 197 -0.72 -9.31 -6.43
C ARG A 197 -0.12 -8.25 -7.34
N GLU A 198 -0.91 -7.23 -7.68
CA GLU A 198 -0.45 -6.13 -8.52
C GLU A 198 0.47 -5.19 -7.75
N ALA A 199 0.23 -4.99 -6.45
CA ALA A 199 1.12 -4.22 -5.59
C ALA A 199 2.51 -4.87 -5.50
N LEU A 200 2.59 -6.19 -5.36
CA LEU A 200 3.85 -6.94 -5.37
C LEU A 200 4.52 -6.89 -6.75
N ALA A 201 3.76 -7.05 -7.84
CA ALA A 201 4.29 -6.94 -9.19
C ALA A 201 4.88 -5.55 -9.46
N ALA A 202 4.21 -4.48 -9.04
CA ALA A 202 4.70 -3.11 -9.16
C ALA A 202 5.97 -2.85 -8.33
N TYR A 203 6.10 -3.47 -7.15
CA TYR A 203 7.34 -3.41 -6.37
C TYR A 203 8.51 -4.09 -7.07
N GLU A 204 8.30 -5.28 -7.62
CA GLU A 204 9.33 -5.97 -8.39
C GLU A 204 9.74 -5.19 -9.64
N GLU A 205 8.78 -4.55 -10.31
CA GLU A 205 9.05 -3.72 -11.49
C GLU A 205 10.00 -2.55 -11.17
N ILE A 206 9.74 -1.78 -10.10
CA ILE A 206 10.65 -0.70 -9.71
C ILE A 206 12.01 -1.22 -9.22
N ARG A 207 12.04 -2.36 -8.51
CA ARG A 207 13.30 -2.98 -8.09
C ARG A 207 14.17 -3.31 -9.30
N THR A 208 13.59 -3.86 -10.37
CA THR A 208 14.29 -4.10 -11.62
C THR A 208 14.75 -2.81 -12.29
N HIS A 209 13.89 -1.79 -12.42
CA HIS A 209 14.29 -0.50 -13.01
C HIS A 209 15.45 0.17 -12.26
N LEU A 210 15.44 0.18 -10.93
CA LEU A 210 16.54 0.77 -10.13
C LEU A 210 17.84 -0.03 -10.25
N ALA A 211 17.74 -1.36 -10.26
CA ALA A 211 18.91 -2.23 -10.42
C ALA A 211 19.54 -2.08 -11.81
N ASP A 212 18.73 -2.04 -12.86
CA ASP A 212 19.20 -1.98 -14.24
C ASP A 212 19.73 -0.59 -14.63
N ASP A 213 19.04 0.49 -14.25
CA ASP A 213 19.40 1.85 -14.68
C ASP A 213 20.40 2.54 -13.75
N LEU A 214 20.36 2.24 -12.44
CA LEU A 214 21.16 2.94 -11.43
C LEU A 214 22.09 2.00 -10.64
N GLY A 215 21.91 0.68 -10.71
CA GLY A 215 22.70 -0.28 -9.94
C GLY A 215 22.45 -0.18 -8.43
N VAL A 216 21.27 0.29 -8.02
CA VAL A 216 20.90 0.51 -6.61
C VAL A 216 19.65 -0.29 -6.23
N GLU A 217 19.53 -0.59 -4.94
CA GLU A 217 18.33 -1.22 -4.37
C GLU A 217 17.27 -0.17 -4.00
N PRO A 218 15.97 -0.54 -3.96
CA PRO A 218 14.90 0.35 -3.52
C PRO A 218 15.17 0.93 -2.13
N GLY A 219 14.86 2.21 -1.93
CA GLY A 219 15.01 2.92 -0.67
C GLY A 219 14.13 2.39 0.47
N PRO A 220 14.37 2.84 1.71
CA PRO A 220 13.70 2.32 2.91
C PRO A 220 12.17 2.40 2.84
N SER A 221 11.60 3.50 2.33
CA SER A 221 10.15 3.66 2.24
C SER A 221 9.47 2.60 1.36
N LEU A 222 10.11 2.19 0.26
CA LEU A 222 9.62 1.13 -0.63
C LEU A 222 9.81 -0.25 0.01
N ARG A 223 10.97 -0.49 0.65
CA ARG A 223 11.23 -1.75 1.36
C ARG A 223 10.28 -1.97 2.53
N ASP A 224 10.03 -0.95 3.35
CA ASP A 224 9.07 -1.00 4.45
C ASP A 224 7.65 -1.32 3.95
N LEU A 225 7.28 -0.78 2.78
CA LEU A 225 5.99 -1.05 2.16
C LEU A 225 5.92 -2.49 1.63
N HIS A 226 6.99 -2.99 1.01
CA HIS A 226 7.12 -4.38 0.60
C HIS A 226 7.05 -5.33 1.80
N ASP A 227 7.73 -5.02 2.89
CA ASP A 227 7.65 -5.81 4.12
C ASP A 227 6.22 -5.82 4.68
N ARG A 228 5.48 -4.72 4.61
CA ARG A 228 4.04 -4.68 4.96
C ARG A 228 3.16 -5.48 4.00
N LEU A 229 3.54 -5.59 2.73
CA LEU A 229 2.83 -6.41 1.74
C LEU A 229 3.12 -7.91 1.91
N LEU A 230 4.36 -8.25 2.25
CA LEU A 230 4.81 -9.61 2.54
C LEU A 230 4.37 -10.08 3.92
N THR A 231 4.20 -9.15 4.86
CA THR A 231 3.50 -9.43 6.11
C THR A 231 2.07 -9.76 5.68
N PRO A 232 1.63 -11.03 5.79
CA PRO A 232 0.26 -11.36 5.47
C PRO A 232 -0.61 -10.42 6.27
N VAL A 233 -1.47 -9.65 5.59
CA VAL A 233 -2.41 -8.69 6.18
C VAL A 233 -2.81 -9.24 7.54
N SER A 234 -2.30 -8.60 8.61
CA SER A 234 -2.71 -8.95 9.96
C SER A 234 -4.16 -8.51 10.02
N LEU A 235 -5.02 -9.45 9.66
CA LEU A 235 -6.45 -9.35 9.85
C LEU A 235 -6.67 -9.06 11.33
N PRO A 236 -7.70 -8.29 11.66
CA PRO A 236 -7.94 -7.84 13.03
C PRO A 236 -7.94 -9.03 13.98
N GLY A 237 -6.86 -9.17 14.77
CA GLY A 237 -6.64 -10.26 15.72
C GLY A 237 -6.43 -11.63 15.06
N ALA A 238 -5.40 -12.36 15.48
CA ALA A 238 -5.38 -13.81 15.33
C ALA A 238 -6.73 -14.40 15.79
N PRO A 239 -7.38 -15.29 15.02
CA PRO A 239 -8.71 -15.77 15.35
C PRO A 239 -8.69 -16.45 16.73
N ARG A 240 -9.65 -16.12 17.61
CA ARG A 240 -9.80 -16.73 18.93
C ARG A 240 -11.17 -17.39 19.02
N LEU A 241 -11.32 -18.53 18.33
CA LEU A 241 -12.61 -19.21 18.18
C LEU A 241 -12.89 -20.24 19.28
N LEU A 242 -12.01 -20.41 20.27
CA LEU A 242 -12.25 -21.33 21.37
C LEU A 242 -13.53 -20.91 22.12
N PRO A 243 -14.51 -21.83 22.29
CA PRO A 243 -15.61 -21.63 23.22
C PRO A 243 -15.10 -21.31 24.62
N ALA A 244 -15.96 -20.70 25.45
CA ALA A 244 -15.63 -20.48 26.86
C ALA A 244 -15.20 -21.80 27.52
N PRO A 245 -14.18 -21.78 28.40
CA PRO A 245 -13.79 -22.98 29.12
C PRO A 245 -14.95 -23.47 29.99
N PRO A 246 -15.11 -24.79 30.18
CA PRO A 246 -16.12 -25.32 31.08
C PRO A 246 -15.86 -24.86 32.53
N GLU A 247 -16.92 -24.53 33.28
CA GLU A 247 -16.82 -23.96 34.64
C GLU A 247 -16.14 -24.89 35.65
N ARG A 248 -16.23 -26.22 35.45
CA ARG A 248 -15.64 -27.23 36.34
C ARG A 248 -15.09 -28.40 35.53
N LEU A 249 -13.81 -28.70 35.73
CA LEU A 249 -13.17 -29.95 35.30
C LEU A 249 -12.46 -30.56 36.52
N THR A 250 -13.04 -31.60 37.12
CA THR A 250 -12.51 -32.24 38.33
C THR A 250 -11.81 -33.55 38.00
N GLY A 251 -10.70 -33.84 38.67
CA GLY A 251 -10.03 -35.16 38.61
C GLY A 251 -9.40 -35.53 37.27
N ARG A 252 -8.96 -34.54 36.47
CA ARG A 252 -8.35 -34.75 35.13
C ARG A 252 -6.91 -34.24 35.01
N ALA A 253 -6.22 -34.06 36.14
CA ALA A 253 -4.86 -33.53 36.15
C ALA A 253 -3.86 -34.45 35.41
N ALA A 254 -4.00 -35.77 35.56
CA ALA A 254 -3.16 -36.74 34.87
C ALA A 254 -3.36 -36.70 33.34
N GLU A 255 -4.60 -36.57 32.87
CA GLU A 255 -4.92 -36.47 31.45
C GLU A 255 -4.44 -35.13 30.87
N LEU A 256 -4.59 -34.01 31.59
CA LEU A 256 -4.03 -32.72 31.19
C LEU A 256 -2.49 -32.79 31.07
N ALA A 257 -1.81 -33.44 32.01
CA ALA A 257 -0.36 -33.65 31.93
C ALA A 257 0.03 -34.49 30.71
N ARG A 258 -0.75 -35.54 30.39
CA ARG A 258 -0.54 -36.36 29.18
C ARG A 258 -0.72 -35.55 27.89
N LEU A 259 -1.74 -34.70 27.81
CA LEU A 259 -1.94 -33.81 26.66
C LEU A 259 -0.76 -32.84 26.50
N THR A 260 -0.29 -32.25 27.59
CA THR A 260 0.86 -31.34 27.58
C THR A 260 2.14 -32.05 27.14
N ALA A 261 2.38 -33.28 27.61
CA ALA A 261 3.52 -34.08 27.17
C ALA A 261 3.41 -34.50 25.69
N ALA A 262 2.21 -34.82 25.21
CA ALA A 262 1.96 -35.13 23.80
C ALA A 262 2.17 -33.90 22.89
N ALA A 263 1.96 -32.69 23.39
CA ALA A 263 2.12 -31.43 22.67
C ALA A 263 3.58 -30.92 22.56
N THR A 264 4.54 -31.82 22.55
CA THR A 264 5.96 -31.47 22.42
C THR A 264 6.27 -31.11 20.96
N PRO A 265 6.90 -29.96 20.68
CA PRO A 265 7.22 -29.56 19.31
C PRO A 265 8.11 -30.60 18.60
N GLY A 266 7.79 -30.90 17.34
CA GLY A 266 8.53 -31.86 16.52
C GLY A 266 8.83 -31.32 15.12
N THR A 267 9.25 -32.21 14.22
CA THR A 267 9.53 -31.89 12.80
C THR A 267 8.27 -31.88 11.91
N SER A 268 7.10 -32.16 12.47
CA SER A 268 5.80 -32.18 11.78
C SER A 268 4.69 -31.69 12.70
N VAL A 269 3.49 -31.50 12.15
CA VAL A 269 2.29 -31.14 12.91
C VAL A 269 2.04 -32.17 14.01
N VAL A 270 1.72 -31.70 15.22
CA VAL A 270 1.31 -32.60 16.31
C VAL A 270 -0.20 -32.78 16.26
N ILE A 271 -0.65 -34.04 16.18
CA ILE A 271 -2.07 -34.39 16.21
C ILE A 271 -2.33 -35.22 17.46
N ILE A 272 -3.25 -34.77 18.31
CA ILE A 272 -3.66 -35.48 19.52
C ILE A 272 -5.11 -35.95 19.33
N ALA A 273 -5.32 -37.27 19.45
CA ALA A 273 -6.63 -37.89 19.31
C ALA A 273 -7.16 -38.31 20.69
N ILE A 274 -8.20 -37.62 21.19
CA ILE A 274 -8.86 -37.92 22.45
C ILE A 274 -10.09 -38.79 22.17
N ASP A 275 -10.05 -40.05 22.62
CA ASP A 275 -11.18 -40.99 22.50
C ASP A 275 -11.76 -41.38 23.85
N GLY A 276 -12.97 -41.93 23.89
CA GLY A 276 -13.62 -42.36 25.12
C GLY A 276 -15.15 -42.39 25.02
N ALA A 277 -15.82 -42.98 26.01
CA ALA A 277 -17.27 -43.14 26.03
C ALA A 277 -18.05 -41.80 25.92
N ALA A 278 -19.32 -41.85 25.55
CA ALA A 278 -20.18 -40.66 25.57
C ALA A 278 -20.27 -40.08 26.99
N GLY A 279 -20.32 -38.75 27.12
CA GLY A 279 -20.46 -38.08 28.42
C GLY A 279 -19.22 -38.11 29.34
N VAL A 280 -18.13 -38.76 28.94
CA VAL A 280 -16.92 -38.92 29.78
C VAL A 280 -16.13 -37.62 30.01
N GLY A 281 -16.45 -36.55 29.28
CA GLY A 281 -15.84 -35.22 29.43
C GLY A 281 -14.73 -34.89 28.42
N LYS A 282 -14.70 -35.50 27.23
CA LYS A 282 -13.66 -35.25 26.21
C LYS A 282 -13.61 -33.79 25.74
N THR A 283 -14.76 -33.23 25.36
CA THR A 283 -14.89 -31.81 24.97
C THR A 283 -14.40 -30.89 26.08
N ALA A 284 -14.84 -31.15 27.32
CA ALA A 284 -14.43 -30.36 28.47
C ALA A 284 -12.91 -30.43 28.69
N LEU A 285 -12.30 -31.62 28.63
CA LEU A 285 -10.85 -31.78 28.72
C LEU A 285 -10.11 -31.04 27.59
N ALA A 286 -10.55 -31.21 26.34
CA ALA A 286 -9.92 -30.62 25.17
C ALA A 286 -9.96 -29.09 25.22
N LEU A 287 -11.11 -28.51 25.58
CA LEU A 287 -11.28 -27.06 25.71
C LEU A 287 -10.49 -26.50 26.90
N THR A 288 -10.56 -27.13 28.07
CA THR A 288 -9.75 -26.69 29.24
C THR A 288 -8.27 -26.72 28.89
N TRP A 289 -7.79 -27.79 28.25
CA TRP A 289 -6.39 -27.89 27.83
C TRP A 289 -6.03 -26.83 26.77
N ALA A 290 -6.89 -26.64 25.77
CA ALA A 290 -6.69 -25.64 24.71
C ALA A 290 -6.51 -24.23 25.29
N HIS A 291 -7.32 -23.85 26.30
CA HIS A 291 -7.15 -22.58 27.02
C HIS A 291 -5.84 -22.50 27.80
N LEU A 292 -5.38 -23.60 28.42
CA LEU A 292 -4.10 -23.62 29.15
C LEU A 292 -2.88 -23.42 28.25
N VAL A 293 -2.95 -23.84 26.99
CA VAL A 293 -1.83 -23.73 26.03
C VAL A 293 -2.02 -22.62 25.01
N ALA A 294 -3.11 -21.86 25.08
CA ALA A 294 -3.51 -20.84 24.12
C ALA A 294 -2.37 -19.86 23.77
N ASP A 295 -1.62 -19.38 24.77
CA ASP A 295 -0.54 -18.42 24.57
C ASP A 295 0.65 -18.95 23.74
N ARG A 296 0.77 -20.27 23.58
CA ARG A 296 1.78 -20.90 22.72
C ARG A 296 1.47 -20.77 21.22
N PHE A 297 0.23 -20.38 20.88
CA PHE A 297 -0.29 -20.28 19.52
C PHE A 297 -0.76 -18.85 19.24
N PRO A 298 0.17 -17.88 19.10
CA PRO A 298 -0.18 -16.48 18.95
C PRO A 298 -0.85 -16.14 17.62
N ASP A 299 -0.74 -17.03 16.62
CA ASP A 299 -1.30 -16.82 15.29
C ASP A 299 -2.76 -17.31 15.17
N GLY A 300 -3.30 -17.92 16.24
CA GLY A 300 -4.73 -18.12 16.42
C GLY A 300 -5.14 -19.48 16.95
N HIS A 301 -6.40 -19.58 17.35
CA HIS A 301 -7.09 -20.78 17.78
C HIS A 301 -8.38 -20.96 16.98
N LEU A 302 -8.50 -22.09 16.32
CA LEU A 302 -9.66 -22.49 15.54
C LEU A 302 -10.41 -23.61 16.27
N HIS A 303 -11.73 -23.54 16.27
CA HIS A 303 -12.59 -24.55 16.86
C HIS A 303 -13.73 -24.88 15.91
N ALA A 304 -14.02 -26.17 15.74
CA ALA A 304 -15.23 -26.64 15.08
C ALA A 304 -15.85 -27.80 15.87
N ASP A 305 -17.15 -27.69 16.15
CA ASP A 305 -17.97 -28.83 16.56
C ASP A 305 -18.40 -29.59 15.30
N LEU A 306 -17.88 -30.80 15.14
CA LEU A 306 -18.12 -31.66 13.99
C LEU A 306 -19.43 -32.45 14.08
N ARG A 307 -20.13 -32.37 15.23
CA ARG A 307 -21.46 -32.95 15.47
C ARG A 307 -21.54 -34.44 15.10
N GLY A 308 -20.44 -35.17 15.26
CA GLY A 308 -20.29 -36.57 14.86
C GLY A 308 -21.12 -37.56 15.68
N SER A 309 -21.69 -37.12 16.80
CA SER A 309 -22.66 -37.86 17.60
C SER A 309 -24.13 -37.52 17.33
N GLY A 310 -24.40 -36.55 16.45
CA GLY A 310 -25.75 -36.23 15.98
C GLY A 310 -26.31 -37.29 15.01
N PRO A 311 -27.60 -37.20 14.63
CA PRO A 311 -28.21 -38.11 13.69
C PRO A 311 -27.58 -37.99 12.28
N PRO A 312 -27.66 -39.05 11.44
CA PRO A 312 -27.11 -39.02 10.08
C PRO A 312 -27.69 -37.85 9.26
N GLY A 313 -26.81 -37.02 8.70
CA GLY A 313 -27.19 -35.81 7.94
C GLY A 313 -27.00 -34.50 8.70
N GLU A 314 -26.80 -34.53 10.02
CA GLU A 314 -26.55 -33.34 10.84
C GLU A 314 -25.07 -33.13 11.19
N THR A 315 -24.19 -34.03 10.76
CA THR A 315 -22.74 -33.91 10.93
C THR A 315 -22.19 -32.73 10.15
N ALA A 316 -21.22 -32.00 10.68
CA ALA A 316 -20.61 -30.88 9.96
C ALA A 316 -19.90 -31.35 8.69
N ASP A 317 -20.19 -30.69 7.57
CA ASP A 317 -19.47 -30.88 6.31
C ASP A 317 -18.06 -30.26 6.43
N PRO A 318 -16.97 -31.02 6.19
CA PRO A 318 -15.62 -30.49 6.19
C PRO A 318 -15.44 -29.28 5.25
N ALA A 319 -16.18 -29.21 4.14
CA ALA A 319 -16.10 -28.09 3.22
C ALA A 319 -16.59 -26.78 3.88
N ASP A 320 -17.68 -26.85 4.64
CA ASP A 320 -18.25 -25.71 5.36
C ASP A 320 -17.37 -25.28 6.53
N VAL A 321 -16.80 -26.25 7.25
CA VAL A 321 -15.84 -25.98 8.34
C VAL A 321 -14.61 -25.26 7.80
N LEU A 322 -14.04 -25.71 6.67
CA LEU A 322 -12.91 -25.04 6.03
C LEU A 322 -13.26 -23.64 5.53
N ALA A 323 -14.45 -23.44 4.97
CA ALA A 323 -14.90 -22.12 4.58
C ALA A 323 -14.97 -21.16 5.80
N GLY A 324 -15.46 -21.66 6.94
CA GLY A 324 -15.47 -20.94 8.21
C GLY A 324 -14.05 -20.60 8.71
N PHE A 325 -13.14 -21.59 8.72
CA PHE A 325 -11.74 -21.40 9.13
C PHE A 325 -11.02 -20.41 8.22
N LEU A 326 -11.14 -20.55 6.90
CA LEU A 326 -10.55 -19.64 5.92
C LEU A 326 -11.11 -18.22 6.10
N GLY A 327 -12.42 -18.08 6.33
CA GLY A 327 -13.03 -16.79 6.65
C GLY A 327 -12.49 -16.16 7.94
N ALA A 328 -12.29 -16.96 8.99
CA ALA A 328 -11.70 -16.50 10.26
C ALA A 328 -10.21 -16.17 10.15
N LEU A 329 -9.49 -16.87 9.27
CA LEU A 329 -8.13 -16.54 8.82
C LEU A 329 -8.12 -15.41 7.77
N GLY A 330 -9.27 -14.76 7.57
CA GLY A 330 -9.53 -13.56 6.77
C GLY A 330 -9.41 -13.68 5.25
N ILE A 331 -9.61 -14.89 4.74
CA ILE A 331 -9.86 -15.10 3.32
C ILE A 331 -11.30 -14.69 3.00
N SER A 332 -11.45 -13.69 2.13
CA SER A 332 -12.77 -13.23 1.69
C SER A 332 -13.55 -14.34 0.98
N ARG A 333 -14.88 -14.40 1.18
CA ARG A 333 -15.76 -15.45 0.63
C ARG A 333 -15.58 -15.69 -0.88
N GLY A 334 -15.36 -14.64 -1.67
CA GLY A 334 -15.14 -14.76 -3.12
C GLY A 334 -13.81 -15.41 -3.54
N ARG A 335 -12.87 -15.61 -2.61
CA ARG A 335 -11.58 -16.28 -2.85
C ARG A 335 -11.53 -17.72 -2.32
N ILE A 336 -12.58 -18.19 -1.65
CA ILE A 336 -12.67 -19.55 -1.13
C ILE A 336 -13.11 -20.48 -2.27
N PRO A 337 -12.33 -21.52 -2.64
CA PRO A 337 -12.69 -22.44 -3.71
C PRO A 337 -14.01 -23.17 -3.47
N GLY A 338 -14.63 -23.67 -4.54
CA GLY A 338 -15.87 -24.46 -4.44
C GLY A 338 -15.63 -25.86 -3.88
N ASP A 339 -14.53 -26.50 -4.29
CA ASP A 339 -14.21 -27.89 -3.99
C ASP A 339 -13.50 -28.08 -2.63
N LEU A 340 -13.74 -29.23 -1.99
CA LEU A 340 -13.19 -29.57 -0.69
C LEU A 340 -11.66 -29.72 -0.72
N ALA A 341 -11.10 -30.39 -1.75
CA ALA A 341 -9.67 -30.61 -1.84
C ALA A 341 -8.93 -29.29 -2.02
N ASP A 342 -9.47 -28.38 -2.84
CA ASP A 342 -8.90 -27.05 -3.05
C ASP A 342 -8.99 -26.18 -1.78
N ARG A 343 -10.12 -26.23 -1.05
CA ARG A 343 -10.24 -25.56 0.26
C ARG A 343 -9.20 -26.09 1.25
N ALA A 344 -8.99 -27.40 1.30
CA ALA A 344 -8.02 -28.02 2.20
C ALA A 344 -6.58 -27.64 1.83
N ALA A 345 -6.25 -27.61 0.54
CA ALA A 345 -4.95 -27.14 0.04
C ALA A 345 -4.70 -25.67 0.39
N LEU A 346 -5.70 -24.80 0.17
CA LEU A 346 -5.61 -23.39 0.54
C LEU A 346 -5.43 -23.21 2.05
N TYR A 347 -6.23 -23.90 2.86
CA TYR A 347 -6.14 -23.86 4.32
C TYR A 347 -4.76 -24.25 4.81
N ARG A 348 -4.21 -25.37 4.31
CA ARG A 348 -2.85 -25.83 4.65
C ARG A 348 -1.78 -24.81 4.25
N GLY A 349 -1.92 -24.18 3.08
CA GLY A 349 -1.03 -23.09 2.66
C GLY A 349 -1.08 -21.88 3.57
N VAL A 350 -2.27 -21.47 4.03
CA VAL A 350 -2.45 -20.32 4.93
C VAL A 350 -1.81 -20.57 6.31
N VAL A 351 -1.89 -21.79 6.84
CA VAL A 351 -1.38 -22.12 8.17
C VAL A 351 0.03 -22.73 8.18
N ALA A 352 0.68 -22.89 7.02
CA ALA A 352 1.95 -23.59 6.89
C ALA A 352 3.07 -23.02 7.80
N ASP A 353 3.19 -21.69 7.83
CA ASP A 353 4.22 -20.97 8.59
C ASP A 353 3.67 -20.31 9.86
N ARG A 354 2.47 -20.72 10.30
CA ARG A 354 1.79 -20.14 11.48
C ARG A 354 1.79 -21.10 12.66
N ARG A 355 1.68 -20.54 13.86
CA ARG A 355 1.43 -21.25 15.11
C ARG A 355 -0.05 -21.18 15.48
N VAL A 356 -0.82 -22.13 14.96
CA VAL A 356 -2.28 -22.21 15.15
C VAL A 356 -2.66 -23.47 15.92
N LEU A 357 -3.54 -23.31 16.91
CA LEU A 357 -4.21 -24.43 17.59
C LEU A 357 -5.52 -24.73 16.88
N VAL A 358 -5.78 -26.00 16.55
CA VAL A 358 -7.01 -26.44 15.90
C VAL A 358 -7.70 -27.46 16.78
N VAL A 359 -8.91 -27.17 17.24
CA VAL A 359 -9.74 -28.07 18.04
C VAL A 359 -10.91 -28.57 17.19
N LEU A 360 -10.92 -29.85 16.90
CA LEU A 360 -11.97 -30.54 16.15
C LEU A 360 -12.77 -31.42 17.11
N ASP A 361 -13.89 -30.89 17.60
CA ASP A 361 -14.69 -31.54 18.64
C ASP A 361 -15.75 -32.48 18.04
N ASP A 362 -16.01 -33.59 18.73
CA ASP A 362 -17.01 -34.60 18.39
C ASP A 362 -16.92 -35.15 16.95
N ALA A 363 -15.72 -35.56 16.52
CA ALA A 363 -15.50 -36.12 15.18
C ALA A 363 -16.17 -37.51 15.00
N ARG A 364 -16.79 -37.75 13.83
CA ARG A 364 -17.44 -39.03 13.50
C ARG A 364 -16.45 -40.11 13.08
N ASP A 365 -15.58 -39.77 12.13
CA ASP A 365 -14.61 -40.67 11.51
C ASP A 365 -13.38 -39.90 11.02
N VAL A 366 -12.40 -40.64 10.52
CA VAL A 366 -11.12 -40.10 10.05
C VAL A 366 -11.28 -39.32 8.74
N GLU A 367 -12.22 -39.69 7.87
CA GLU A 367 -12.43 -39.00 6.59
C GLU A 367 -13.02 -37.59 6.78
N GLN A 368 -13.83 -37.39 7.82
CA GLN A 368 -14.30 -36.05 8.21
C GLN A 368 -13.15 -35.15 8.69
N VAL A 369 -12.15 -35.72 9.38
CA VAL A 369 -11.08 -34.99 10.04
C VAL A 369 -9.92 -34.65 9.10
N ARG A 370 -9.51 -35.57 8.22
CA ARG A 370 -8.30 -35.43 7.38
C ARG A 370 -8.22 -34.12 6.56
N PRO A 371 -9.30 -33.62 5.95
CA PRO A 371 -9.25 -32.34 5.24
C PRO A 371 -8.98 -31.13 6.15
N LEU A 372 -9.33 -31.24 7.43
CA LEU A 372 -9.28 -30.16 8.43
C LEU A 372 -7.94 -30.07 9.17
N LEU A 373 -7.06 -31.06 8.97
CA LEU A 373 -5.77 -31.12 9.66
C LEU A 373 -4.80 -30.09 9.07
N PRO A 374 -4.14 -29.27 9.92
CA PRO A 374 -3.08 -28.39 9.48
C PRO A 374 -1.80 -29.18 9.16
N THR A 375 -0.88 -28.58 8.42
CA THR A 375 0.41 -29.20 8.07
C THR A 375 1.63 -28.44 8.59
N GLY A 376 1.44 -27.25 9.16
CA GLY A 376 2.51 -26.42 9.69
C GLY A 376 3.16 -27.02 10.95
N ARG A 377 4.49 -26.95 11.06
CA ARG A 377 5.23 -27.46 12.23
C ARG A 377 4.93 -26.67 13.51
N GLY A 378 4.48 -25.42 13.36
CA GLY A 378 4.00 -24.59 14.46
C GLY A 378 2.56 -24.89 14.89
N CYS A 379 1.83 -25.71 14.13
CA CYS A 379 0.43 -26.02 14.39
C CYS A 379 0.26 -27.26 15.28
N LEU A 380 -0.84 -27.29 16.01
CA LEU A 380 -1.27 -28.47 16.77
C LEU A 380 -2.76 -28.70 16.56
N ALA A 381 -3.15 -29.95 16.31
CA ALA A 381 -4.54 -30.35 16.20
C ALA A 381 -4.94 -31.25 17.38
N VAL A 382 -6.03 -30.91 18.06
CA VAL A 382 -6.70 -31.78 19.03
C VAL A 382 -8.02 -32.22 18.44
N VAL A 383 -8.23 -33.53 18.39
CA VAL A 383 -9.45 -34.13 17.85
C VAL A 383 -10.12 -34.94 18.94
N THR A 384 -11.40 -34.70 19.23
CA THR A 384 -12.17 -35.54 20.15
C THR A 384 -13.10 -36.47 19.38
N SER A 385 -13.30 -37.70 19.86
CA SER A 385 -14.29 -38.62 19.29
C SER A 385 -14.79 -39.65 20.30
N ARG A 386 -16.01 -40.17 20.06
CA ARG A 386 -16.55 -41.32 20.79
C ARG A 386 -15.97 -42.65 20.32
N ARG A 387 -15.35 -42.68 19.13
CA ARG A 387 -14.74 -43.87 18.52
C ARG A 387 -13.22 -43.78 18.61
N ARG A 388 -12.54 -44.93 18.65
CA ARG A 388 -11.08 -44.97 18.56
C ARG A 388 -10.64 -44.63 17.13
N PHE A 389 -9.74 -43.66 16.98
CA PHE A 389 -9.19 -43.25 15.67
C PHE A 389 -7.88 -43.97 15.32
N THR A 390 -7.93 -45.28 15.17
CA THR A 390 -6.76 -46.07 14.75
C THR A 390 -6.19 -45.61 13.41
N GLY A 391 -7.05 -45.21 12.46
CA GLY A 391 -6.62 -44.69 11.16
C GLY A 391 -5.80 -43.39 11.24
N LEU A 392 -6.10 -42.51 12.21
CA LEU A 392 -5.37 -41.26 12.42
C LEU A 392 -4.01 -41.50 13.07
N VAL A 393 -3.93 -42.47 13.99
CA VAL A 393 -2.67 -42.91 14.61
C VAL A 393 -1.74 -43.54 13.57
N VAL A 394 -2.27 -44.43 12.73
CA VAL A 394 -1.45 -45.20 11.77
C VAL A 394 -1.00 -44.36 10.58
N ARG A 395 -1.87 -43.49 10.03
CA ARG A 395 -1.56 -42.74 8.80
C ARG A 395 -1.01 -41.34 9.04
N GLU A 396 -1.51 -40.66 10.06
CA GLU A 396 -1.18 -39.25 10.33
C GLU A 396 -0.31 -39.09 11.59
N GLY A 397 0.11 -40.20 12.21
CA GLY A 397 1.01 -40.19 13.37
C GLY A 397 0.40 -39.61 14.64
N ALA A 398 -0.94 -39.60 14.76
CA ALA A 398 -1.61 -39.00 15.91
C ALA A 398 -1.27 -39.71 17.24
N VAL A 399 -1.13 -38.93 18.31
CA VAL A 399 -0.90 -39.42 19.67
C VAL A 399 -2.26 -39.72 20.32
N PRO A 400 -2.59 -40.99 20.63
CA PRO A 400 -3.87 -41.34 21.23
C PRO A 400 -3.88 -41.06 22.74
N VAL A 401 -4.97 -40.45 23.21
CA VAL A 401 -5.27 -40.22 24.62
C VAL A 401 -6.67 -40.72 24.93
N THR A 402 -6.78 -41.96 25.39
CA THR A 402 -8.07 -42.56 25.78
C THR A 402 -8.50 -42.07 27.16
N LEU A 403 -9.71 -41.51 27.22
CA LEU A 403 -10.36 -41.06 28.44
C LEU A 403 -11.24 -42.15 29.04
N GLY A 404 -10.91 -42.59 30.26
CA GLY A 404 -11.75 -43.45 31.08
C GLY A 404 -12.81 -42.68 31.87
N PRO A 405 -13.83 -43.37 32.43
CA PRO A 405 -14.76 -42.76 33.39
C PRO A 405 -13.98 -42.04 34.51
N SER A 406 -14.48 -40.88 34.94
CA SER A 406 -13.85 -40.11 36.02
C SER A 406 -13.76 -40.98 37.26
N GLY A 407 -12.55 -41.27 37.71
CA GLY A 407 -12.35 -42.01 38.95
C GLY A 407 -13.03 -41.26 40.09
N THR A 408 -13.96 -41.91 40.77
CA THR A 408 -14.44 -41.47 42.09
C THR A 408 -13.26 -41.56 43.06
N GLY A 409 -12.52 -40.47 43.23
CA GLY A 409 -11.38 -40.44 44.12
C GLY A 409 -10.67 -39.10 44.07
N GLU A 410 -11.17 -38.16 44.90
CA GLU A 410 -10.50 -37.03 45.57
C GLU A 410 -11.56 -35.94 45.86
N GLY A 411 -12.57 -36.35 46.64
CA GLY A 411 -13.22 -35.43 47.57
C GLY A 411 -12.44 -35.51 48.88
N GLU A 412 -12.14 -34.34 49.44
CA GLU A 412 -11.49 -34.10 50.75
C GLU A 412 -10.00 -34.45 50.85
N ARG A 413 -9.15 -33.42 50.70
CA ARG A 413 -8.45 -32.77 51.83
C ARG A 413 -7.86 -31.43 51.44
#